data_AF-A0A256WF14-F1
#
_entry.id   AF-A0A256WF14-F1
#
_cell.length_a   1.000
_cell.length_b   1.000
_cell.length_c   1.000
_cell.angle_alpha   90.00
_cell.angle_beta   90.00
_cell.angle_gamma   90.00
#
_symmetry.space_group_name_H-M   'P 1'
#
loop_
_entity.id
_entity.type
_entity.pdbx_description
1 polymer ?
#
loop_
_entity_poly.entity_id
_entity_poly.type
_entity_poly.pdbx_seq_one_letter_code
_entity_poly.pdbx_strand_id
1 'polypeptide(L)'
;MIYPLLLFILAVFYGLLYTLIFLNYNIVYQGIEPLSFYLITLFTATKFRQYVDLPSINYRLRVAFVSFAMLAVWVILTVMPAIRFGITAIYPELLSLIFGVSTGLLSFGFMKFLYKRNTFKKNKSSAEAQGIQMPDKEELTPAIISASHIEQMIEKDKELFYSKQNAISSEPEENEQRLNKILEKINAEGRESLTDDEQAFLFYYSQQL
;
A
#
# COMPACT_ATOMS: atom_id res chain seq x y z
N MET A 1 -5.80 3.86 26.05
CA MET A 1 -4.93 3.61 27.21
C MET A 1 -4.56 2.13 27.40
N ILE A 2 -5.46 1.17 27.16
CA ILE A 2 -5.13 -0.28 27.33
C ILE A 2 -4.01 -0.76 26.40
N TYR A 3 -3.99 -0.29 25.15
CA TYR A 3 -3.00 -0.71 24.15
C TYR A 3 -1.53 -0.34 24.47
N PRO A 4 -1.18 0.93 24.80
CA PRO A 4 0.20 1.26 25.19
C PRO A 4 0.64 0.54 26.47
N LEU A 5 -0.29 0.26 27.38
CA LEU A 5 -0.01 -0.53 28.60
C LEU A 5 0.28 -2.00 28.26
N LEU A 6 -0.45 -2.59 27.31
CA LEU A 6 -0.17 -3.94 26.81
C LEU A 6 1.20 -4.00 26.12
N LEU A 7 1.54 -3.02 25.27
CA LEU A 7 2.87 -2.95 24.64
C LEU A 7 3.98 -2.81 25.68
N PHE A 8 3.76 -2.00 26.71
CA PHE A 8 4.72 -1.84 27.80
C PHE A 8 4.95 -3.15 28.56
N ILE A 9 3.88 -3.86 28.95
CA ILE A 9 3.98 -5.17 29.60
C ILE A 9 4.72 -6.17 28.70
N LEU A 10 4.42 -6.16 27.40
CA LEU A 10 5.04 -7.07 26.45
C LEU A 10 6.54 -6.77 26.25
N ALA A 11 6.93 -5.50 26.28
CA ALA A 11 8.34 -5.08 26.25
C ALA A 11 9.09 -5.50 27.53
N VAL A 12 8.49 -5.33 28.71
CA VAL A 12 9.07 -5.79 29.99
C VAL A 12 9.21 -7.31 30.00
N PHE A 13 8.17 -8.03 29.55
CA PHE A 13 8.20 -9.48 29.46
C PHE A 13 9.31 -9.97 28.53
N TYR A 14 9.51 -9.32 27.40
CA TYR A 14 10.61 -9.63 26.49
C TYR A 14 11.98 -9.39 27.11
N GLY A 15 12.20 -8.26 27.76
CA GLY A 15 13.44 -7.98 28.47
C GLY A 15 13.75 -9.08 29.49
N LEU A 16 12.75 -9.51 30.26
CA LEU A 16 12.89 -10.60 31.22
C LEU A 16 13.22 -11.94 30.55
N LEU A 17 12.47 -12.32 29.50
CA LEU A 17 12.70 -13.57 28.77
C LEU A 17 14.10 -13.62 28.15
N TYR A 18 14.54 -12.50 27.57
CA TYR A 18 15.85 -12.35 26.96
C TYR A 18 16.97 -12.44 28.00
N THR A 19 16.81 -11.78 29.16
CA THR A 19 17.78 -11.91 30.28
C THR A 19 17.83 -13.33 30.84
N LEU A 20 16.71 -14.05 30.88
CA LEU A 20 16.64 -15.41 31.43
C LEU A 20 17.29 -16.44 30.50
N ILE A 21 17.06 -16.34 29.19
CA ILE A 21 17.67 -17.23 28.19
C ILE A 21 19.19 -17.03 28.12
N PHE A 22 19.66 -15.78 28.24
CA PHE A 22 21.06 -15.43 28.04
C PHE A 22 21.84 -15.16 29.32
N LEU A 23 21.32 -15.57 30.48
CA LEU A 23 21.91 -15.31 31.80
C LEU A 23 23.39 -15.77 31.91
N ASN A 24 23.72 -16.86 31.24
CA ASN A 24 25.06 -17.48 31.27
C ASN A 24 25.95 -17.12 30.06
N TYR A 25 25.48 -16.24 29.17
CA TYR A 25 26.21 -15.84 27.98
C TYR A 25 26.68 -14.40 28.10
N ASN A 26 27.93 -14.14 27.72
CA ASN A 26 28.48 -12.78 27.72
C ASN A 26 28.06 -12.05 26.43
N ILE A 27 26.78 -11.71 26.36
CA ILE A 27 26.18 -11.02 25.21
C ILE A 27 25.99 -9.55 25.56
N VAL A 28 26.41 -8.67 24.65
CA VAL A 28 26.20 -7.23 24.77
C VAL A 28 24.76 -6.92 24.34
N TYR A 29 23.95 -6.44 25.28
CA TYR A 29 22.58 -6.03 24.99
C TYR A 29 22.55 -4.79 24.09
N GLN A 30 22.14 -4.95 22.84
CA GLN A 30 21.87 -3.84 21.92
C GLN A 30 20.38 -3.83 21.56
N GLY A 31 19.60 -3.05 22.30
CA GLY A 31 18.13 -3.00 22.15
C GLY A 31 17.60 -2.34 20.86
N ILE A 32 18.47 -2.04 19.89
CA ILE A 32 18.13 -1.28 18.68
C ILE A 32 17.57 -2.20 17.57
N GLU A 33 18.00 -3.46 17.54
CA GLU A 33 17.61 -4.42 16.50
C GLU A 33 16.10 -4.76 16.55
N PRO A 34 15.50 -5.12 17.71
CA PRO A 34 14.08 -5.46 17.76
C PRO A 34 13.19 -4.28 17.33
N LEU A 35 13.60 -3.04 17.68
CA LEU A 35 12.90 -1.82 17.30
C LEU A 35 12.93 -1.59 15.79
N SER A 36 14.06 -1.88 15.15
CA SER A 36 14.23 -1.75 13.70
C SER A 36 13.30 -2.72 12.95
N PHE A 37 13.25 -3.98 13.38
CA PHE A 37 12.32 -4.97 12.83
C PHE A 37 10.86 -4.61 13.07
N TYR A 38 10.53 -4.07 14.24
CA TYR A 38 9.21 -3.57 14.54
C TYR A 38 8.78 -2.49 13.55
N LEU A 39 9.62 -1.47 13.32
CA LEU A 39 9.33 -0.36 12.42
C LEU A 39 9.18 -0.82 10.97
N ILE A 40 10.10 -1.65 10.49
CA ILE A 40 10.04 -2.20 9.13
C ILE A 40 8.76 -3.02 8.95
N THR A 41 8.43 -3.88 9.91
CA THR A 41 7.21 -4.72 9.85
C THR A 41 5.96 -3.87 9.85
N LEU A 42 5.87 -2.87 10.73
CA LEU A 42 4.72 -1.98 10.84
C LEU A 42 4.55 -1.11 9.58
N PHE A 43 5.65 -0.57 9.06
CA PHE A 43 5.66 0.21 7.81
C PHE A 43 5.19 -0.64 6.63
N THR A 44 5.73 -1.85 6.51
CA THR A 44 5.38 -2.81 5.45
C THR A 44 3.92 -3.23 5.53
N ALA A 45 3.44 -3.57 6.74
CA ALA A 45 2.06 -4.01 6.93
C ALA A 45 1.05 -2.90 6.63
N THR A 46 1.37 -1.65 6.99
CA THR A 46 0.49 -0.49 6.76
C THR A 46 0.47 -0.06 5.29
N LYS A 47 1.62 -0.09 4.63
CA LYS A 47 1.80 0.43 3.26
C LYS A 47 2.09 -0.66 2.23
N PHE A 48 1.66 -1.90 2.46
CA PHE A 48 2.01 -3.08 1.66
C PHE A 48 1.78 -2.91 0.15
N ARG A 49 0.71 -2.19 -0.24
CA ARG A 49 0.33 -1.95 -1.64
C ARG A 49 0.82 -0.62 -2.22
N GLN A 50 1.51 0.21 -1.42
CA GLN A 50 2.00 1.50 -1.86
C GLN A 50 3.38 1.37 -2.50
N TYR A 51 3.70 2.32 -3.37
CA TYR A 51 5.01 2.46 -3.99
C TYR A 51 5.82 3.50 -3.21
N VAL A 52 7.12 3.24 -3.06
CA VAL A 52 8.10 4.23 -2.63
C VAL A 52 8.69 4.82 -3.89
N ASP A 53 8.48 6.12 -4.09
CA ASP A 53 9.17 6.87 -5.13
C ASP A 53 10.59 7.15 -4.62
N LEU A 54 11.61 6.67 -5.34
CA LEU A 54 13.01 7.02 -5.10
C LEU A 54 13.35 8.21 -6.00
N PRO A 55 13.38 9.45 -5.46
CA PRO A 55 13.50 10.67 -6.28
C PRO A 55 14.82 10.73 -7.06
N SER A 56 15.86 10.01 -6.60
CA SER A 56 17.16 10.01 -7.25
C SER A 56 17.26 9.07 -8.46
N ILE A 57 16.33 8.10 -8.62
CA ILE A 57 16.51 7.01 -9.60
C ILE A 57 15.28 6.90 -10.53
N ASN A 58 14.20 7.67 -10.31
CA ASN A 58 12.98 7.61 -11.13
C ASN A 58 12.32 6.21 -11.22
N TYR A 59 12.65 5.31 -10.28
CA TYR A 59 12.01 4.00 -10.14
C TYR A 59 11.01 3.99 -8.99
N ARG A 60 9.87 3.37 -9.25
CA ARG A 60 8.84 3.08 -8.24
C ARG A 60 9.01 1.66 -7.74
N LEU A 61 9.44 1.50 -6.50
CA LEU A 61 9.56 0.18 -5.88
C LEU A 61 8.38 -0.06 -4.95
N ARG A 62 7.84 -1.28 -4.97
CA ARG A 62 6.83 -1.68 -3.98
C ARG A 62 7.47 -1.68 -2.60
N VAL A 63 6.77 -1.17 -1.59
CA VAL A 63 7.24 -1.16 -0.19
C VAL A 63 7.69 -2.56 0.26
N ALA A 64 6.93 -3.60 -0.12
CA ALA A 64 7.30 -4.99 0.20
C ALA A 64 8.68 -5.40 -0.36
N PHE A 65 9.05 -4.91 -1.55
CA PHE A 65 10.35 -5.19 -2.14
C PHE A 65 11.49 -4.48 -1.39
N VAL A 66 11.27 -3.23 -1.00
CA VAL A 66 12.24 -2.46 -0.20
C VAL A 66 12.48 -3.13 1.16
N SER A 67 11.42 -3.54 1.84
CA SER A 67 11.51 -4.23 3.13
C SER A 67 12.18 -5.60 3.01
N PHE A 68 11.91 -6.32 1.91
CA PHE A 68 12.60 -7.59 1.63
C PHE A 68 14.10 -7.37 1.36
N ALA A 69 14.47 -6.33 0.61
CA ALA A 69 15.87 -5.98 0.38
C ALA A 69 16.59 -5.62 1.67
N MET A 70 15.96 -4.85 2.57
CA MET A 70 16.52 -4.54 3.90
C MET A 70 16.72 -5.80 4.74
N LEU A 71 15.76 -6.73 4.74
CA LEU A 71 15.91 -8.03 5.42
C LEU A 71 17.04 -8.87 4.80
N ALA A 72 17.17 -8.88 3.47
CA ALA A 72 18.23 -9.61 2.79
C ALA A 72 19.62 -9.05 3.16
N VAL A 73 19.76 -7.72 3.19
CA VAL A 73 21.00 -7.05 3.65
C VAL A 73 21.31 -7.44 5.10
N TRP A 74 20.31 -7.43 5.98
CA TRP A 74 20.50 -7.86 7.36
C TRP A 74 20.96 -9.32 7.46
N VAL A 75 20.31 -10.25 6.76
CA VAL A 75 20.71 -11.67 6.75
C VAL A 75 22.16 -11.84 6.30
N ILE A 76 22.60 -11.10 5.28
CA ILE A 76 24.00 -11.14 4.82
C ILE A 76 24.95 -10.66 5.93
N LEU A 77 24.59 -9.57 6.62
CA LEU A 77 25.38 -9.00 7.71
C LEU A 77 25.42 -9.90 8.95
N THR A 78 24.37 -10.68 9.23
CA THR A 78 24.28 -11.63 10.35
C THR A 78 24.98 -12.95 10.06
N VAL A 79 24.91 -13.45 8.81
CA VAL A 79 25.52 -14.73 8.42
C VAL A 79 27.04 -14.63 8.36
N MET A 80 27.61 -13.47 7.97
CA MET A 80 29.07 -13.29 7.93
C MET A 80 29.77 -13.52 9.28
N PRO A 81 29.34 -12.89 10.39
CA PRO A 81 29.84 -13.16 11.74
C PRO A 81 29.64 -14.61 12.20
N ALA A 82 28.51 -15.23 11.84
CA ALA A 82 28.21 -16.60 12.24
C ALA A 82 29.22 -17.63 11.71
N ILE A 83 29.79 -17.38 10.52
CA ILE A 83 30.84 -18.22 9.94
C ILE A 83 32.14 -18.13 10.77
N ARG A 84 32.41 -16.99 11.42
CA ARG A 84 33.64 -16.76 12.21
C ARG A 84 33.51 -17.09 13.69
N PHE A 85 32.37 -16.79 14.31
CA PHE A 85 32.16 -16.87 15.76
C PHE A 85 31.26 -18.05 16.17
N GLY A 86 30.74 -18.81 15.19
CA GLY A 86 29.87 -19.96 15.41
C GLY A 86 28.38 -19.60 15.49
N ILE A 87 27.53 -20.63 15.46
CA ILE A 87 26.06 -20.51 15.38
C ILE A 87 25.47 -19.83 16.64
N THR A 88 26.20 -19.86 17.76
CA THR A 88 25.78 -19.26 19.02
C THR A 88 25.57 -17.75 18.95
N ALA A 89 26.25 -17.07 18.02
CA ALA A 89 26.09 -15.63 17.78
C ALA A 89 24.76 -15.26 17.09
N ILE A 90 24.07 -16.22 16.44
CA ILE A 90 22.84 -15.96 15.67
C ILE A 90 21.58 -15.99 16.54
N TYR A 91 21.56 -16.78 17.62
CA TYR A 91 20.36 -16.94 18.46
C TYR A 91 19.80 -15.62 19.02
N PRO A 92 20.61 -14.69 19.54
CA PRO A 92 20.10 -13.43 20.09
C PRO A 92 19.46 -12.57 18.99
N GLU A 93 20.07 -12.55 17.81
CA GLU A 93 19.59 -11.84 16.63
C GLU A 93 18.27 -12.39 16.07
N LEU A 94 18.12 -13.73 16.05
CA LEU A 94 16.86 -14.37 15.68
C LEU A 94 15.73 -14.05 16.66
N LEU A 95 16.02 -14.03 17.96
CA LEU A 95 15.03 -13.65 18.97
C LEU A 95 14.61 -12.18 18.82
N SER A 96 15.55 -11.28 18.50
CA SER A 96 15.26 -9.88 18.16
C SER A 96 14.34 -9.77 16.95
N LEU A 97 14.60 -10.55 15.89
CA LEU A 97 13.76 -10.58 14.69
C LEU A 97 12.35 -11.09 14.98
N ILE A 98 12.22 -12.25 15.63
CA ILE A 98 10.93 -12.86 15.96
C ILE A 98 10.10 -11.89 16.80
N PHE A 99 10.74 -11.22 17.76
CA PHE A 99 10.06 -10.28 18.63
C PHE A 99 9.63 -9.00 17.88
N GLY A 100 10.53 -8.38 17.11
CA GLY A 100 10.19 -7.19 16.34
C GLY A 100 9.07 -7.43 15.32
N VAL A 101 9.11 -8.57 14.61
CA VAL A 101 8.08 -8.94 13.63
C VAL A 101 6.74 -9.24 14.33
N SER A 102 6.73 -10.05 15.39
CA SER A 102 5.49 -10.39 16.10
C SER A 102 4.81 -9.17 16.73
N THR A 103 5.58 -8.28 17.34
CA THR A 103 5.07 -7.02 17.91
C THR A 103 4.55 -6.07 16.85
N GLY A 104 5.22 -5.96 15.70
CA GLY A 104 4.78 -5.15 14.57
C GLY A 104 3.47 -5.65 13.97
N LEU A 105 3.33 -6.96 13.77
CA LEU A 105 2.10 -7.58 13.29
C LEU A 105 0.95 -7.45 14.29
N LEU A 106 1.21 -7.66 15.58
CA LEU A 106 0.20 -7.52 16.63
C LEU A 106 -0.32 -6.07 16.68
N SER A 107 0.59 -5.10 16.53
CA SER A 107 0.25 -3.68 16.45
C SER A 107 -0.64 -3.36 15.25
N PHE A 108 -0.28 -3.88 14.07
CA PHE A 108 -1.08 -3.73 12.86
C PHE A 108 -2.48 -4.36 13.00
N GLY A 109 -2.55 -5.57 13.56
CA GLY A 109 -3.81 -6.25 13.87
C GLY A 109 -4.71 -5.42 14.79
N PHE A 110 -4.12 -4.84 15.85
CA PHE A 110 -4.82 -3.97 16.78
C PHE A 110 -5.34 -2.69 16.11
N MET A 111 -4.53 -2.05 15.26
CA MET A 111 -4.95 -0.88 14.47
C MET A 111 -6.13 -1.22 13.55
N LYS A 112 -6.06 -2.34 12.83
CA LYS A 112 -7.14 -2.79 11.94
C LYS A 112 -8.42 -3.14 12.72
N PHE A 113 -8.28 -3.78 13.88
CA PHE A 113 -9.39 -4.09 14.76
C PHE A 113 -10.09 -2.83 15.29
N LEU A 114 -9.31 -1.85 15.77
CA LEU A 114 -9.85 -0.57 16.24
C LEU A 114 -10.52 0.22 15.11
N TYR A 115 -9.90 0.25 13.92
CA TYR A 115 -10.49 0.89 12.75
C TYR A 115 -11.85 0.27 12.39
N LYS A 116 -11.90 -1.07 12.29
CA LYS A 116 -13.15 -1.80 12.00
C LYS A 116 -14.21 -1.60 13.08
N ARG A 117 -13.82 -1.54 14.36
CA ARG A 117 -14.75 -1.33 15.47
C ARG A 117 -15.32 0.10 15.48
N ASN A 118 -14.51 1.10 15.17
CA ASN A 118 -14.93 2.49 15.14
C ASN A 118 -15.79 2.82 13.91
N THR A 119 -15.49 2.26 12.73
CA THR A 119 -16.36 2.42 11.56
C THR A 119 -17.71 1.74 11.76
N PHE A 120 -17.74 0.55 12.39
CA PHE A 120 -18.99 -0.14 12.70
C PHE A 120 -19.85 0.59 13.74
N LYS A 121 -19.24 1.19 14.77
CA LYS A 121 -19.95 2.01 15.76
C LYS A 121 -20.49 3.32 15.17
N LYS A 122 -19.74 3.96 14.26
CA LYS A 122 -20.17 5.19 13.60
C LYS A 122 -21.37 4.95 12.68
N ASN A 123 -21.37 3.84 11.95
CA ASN A 123 -22.51 3.46 11.09
C ASN A 123 -23.76 3.06 11.90
N LYS A 124 -23.60 2.34 13.02
CA LYS A 124 -24.73 2.02 13.91
C LYS A 124 -25.30 3.26 14.62
N SER A 125 -24.43 4.11 15.17
CA SER A 125 -24.87 5.33 15.86
C SER A 125 -25.52 6.36 14.93
N SER A 126 -25.15 6.39 13.65
CA SER A 126 -25.79 7.26 12.65
C SER A 126 -27.14 6.71 12.18
N ALA A 127 -27.30 5.38 12.09
CA ALA A 127 -28.56 4.75 11.68
C ALA A 127 -29.62 4.81 12.80
N GLU A 128 -29.20 4.66 14.06
CA GLU A 128 -30.12 4.63 15.21
C GLU A 128 -30.53 6.05 15.67
N ALA A 129 -29.67 7.06 15.48
CA ALA A 129 -29.99 8.45 15.82
C ALA A 129 -30.90 9.16 14.79
N GLN A 130 -31.11 8.59 13.61
CA GLN A 130 -31.92 9.20 12.55
C GLN A 130 -33.28 8.54 12.33
N GLY A 131 -33.66 7.51 13.10
CA GLY A 131 -34.98 6.85 12.95
C GLY A 131 -35.24 6.34 11.53
N ILE A 132 -34.20 6.00 10.77
CA ILE A 132 -34.32 5.57 9.39
C ILE A 132 -34.73 4.10 9.42
N GLN A 133 -36.03 3.84 9.23
CA GLN A 133 -36.49 2.55 8.76
C GLN A 133 -35.76 2.27 7.44
N MET A 134 -35.06 1.15 7.35
CA MET A 134 -34.51 0.70 6.07
C MET A 134 -35.68 0.60 5.09
N PRO A 135 -35.68 1.32 3.96
CA PRO A 135 -36.72 1.15 2.97
C PRO A 135 -36.63 -0.28 2.43
N ASP A 136 -37.79 -0.88 2.19
CA ASP A 136 -37.89 -2.15 1.47
C ASP A 136 -37.09 -2.05 0.16
N LYS A 137 -36.51 -3.19 -0.24
CA LYS A 137 -35.49 -3.33 -1.29
C LYS A 137 -35.87 -2.83 -2.69
N GLU A 138 -37.02 -2.19 -2.87
CA GLU A 138 -37.52 -1.71 -4.15
C GLU A 138 -37.21 -0.23 -4.46
N GLU A 139 -36.70 0.54 -3.51
CA GLU A 139 -36.32 1.95 -3.75
C GLU A 139 -34.80 2.20 -3.63
N LEU A 140 -34.01 1.51 -4.45
CA LEU A 140 -32.61 1.86 -4.65
C LEU A 140 -32.52 3.09 -5.57
N THR A 141 -32.31 4.27 -4.97
CA THR A 141 -32.10 5.52 -5.68
C THR A 141 -30.79 5.49 -6.51
N PRO A 142 -30.72 6.21 -7.65
CA PRO A 142 -29.59 6.20 -8.61
C PRO A 142 -28.24 6.62 -8.03
N ALA A 143 -28.18 7.11 -6.78
CA ALA A 143 -26.96 7.46 -6.07
C ALA A 143 -26.10 6.25 -5.66
N ILE A 144 -26.66 5.04 -5.56
CA ILE A 144 -25.87 3.81 -5.31
C ILE A 144 -25.28 3.27 -6.61
N ILE A 145 -25.96 3.50 -7.74
CA ILE A 145 -25.47 3.16 -9.08
C ILE A 145 -24.27 4.04 -9.45
N SER A 146 -24.20 5.30 -9.00
CA SER A 146 -23.05 6.17 -9.28
C SER A 146 -21.78 5.76 -8.53
N ALA A 147 -21.89 5.19 -7.33
CA ALA A 147 -20.71 4.74 -6.56
C ALA A 147 -20.02 3.53 -7.21
N SER A 148 -20.78 2.57 -7.74
CA SER A 148 -20.23 1.46 -8.52
C SER A 148 -19.72 1.91 -9.89
N HIS A 149 -20.34 2.94 -10.48
CA HIS A 149 -19.85 3.54 -11.73
C HIS A 149 -18.53 4.30 -11.53
N ILE A 150 -18.34 4.95 -10.39
CA ILE A 150 -17.07 5.61 -10.02
C ILE A 150 -15.96 4.57 -9.78
N GLU A 151 -16.26 3.45 -9.12
CA GLU A 151 -15.27 2.36 -8.99
C GLU A 151 -14.90 1.75 -10.35
N GLN A 152 -15.87 1.58 -11.25
CA GLN A 152 -15.61 1.14 -12.63
C GLN A 152 -14.85 2.18 -13.47
N MET A 153 -15.06 3.49 -13.24
CA MET A 153 -14.28 4.55 -13.88
C MET A 153 -12.83 4.56 -13.40
N ILE A 154 -12.58 4.33 -12.10
CA ILE A 154 -11.22 4.23 -11.54
C ILE A 154 -10.49 2.97 -12.07
N GLU A 155 -11.22 1.90 -12.39
CA GLU A 155 -10.67 0.72 -13.05
C GLU A 155 -10.40 0.96 -14.55
N LYS A 156 -11.30 1.66 -15.26
CA LYS A 156 -11.07 2.13 -16.64
C LYS A 156 -9.88 3.09 -16.76
N ASP A 157 -9.65 3.95 -15.77
CA ASP A 157 -8.50 4.86 -15.75
C ASP A 157 -7.15 4.12 -15.67
N LYS A 158 -7.12 2.88 -15.15
CA LYS A 158 -5.91 2.04 -15.17
C LYS A 158 -5.66 1.42 -16.52
N GLU A 159 -6.70 1.09 -17.29
CA GLU A 159 -6.56 0.63 -18.68
C GLU A 159 -6.16 1.79 -19.62
N LEU A 160 -6.73 2.98 -19.40
CA LEU A 160 -6.31 4.23 -20.07
C LEU A 160 -4.85 4.61 -19.78
N PHE A 161 -4.31 4.25 -18.61
CA PHE A 161 -2.90 4.47 -18.31
C PHE A 161 -1.94 3.59 -19.14
N TYR A 162 -2.41 2.46 -19.68
CA TYR A 162 -1.64 1.64 -20.63
C TYR A 162 -1.83 2.07 -22.09
N SER A 163 -2.95 2.73 -22.44
CA SER A 163 -3.10 3.39 -23.76
C SER A 163 -2.29 4.69 -23.88
N LYS A 164 -1.88 5.25 -22.73
CA LYS A 164 -1.04 6.44 -22.58
C LYS A 164 0.27 6.43 -23.40
N GLN A 165 0.78 5.26 -23.78
CA GLN A 165 2.07 5.15 -24.47
C GLN A 165 1.97 5.16 -26.01
N ASN A 166 0.77 5.01 -26.59
CA ASN A 166 0.58 4.88 -28.04
C ASN A 166 -0.42 5.88 -28.66
N ALA A 167 -0.99 6.80 -27.87
CA ALA A 167 -2.04 7.68 -28.38
C ALA A 167 -1.50 8.81 -29.28
N ILE A 168 -0.35 9.41 -28.92
CA ILE A 168 0.23 10.57 -29.62
C ILE A 168 1.58 10.15 -30.23
N SER A 169 1.74 10.38 -31.53
CA SER A 169 3.02 10.16 -32.22
C SER A 169 4.05 11.22 -31.83
N SER A 170 5.33 10.89 -31.85
CA SER A 170 6.42 11.86 -31.68
C SER A 170 6.56 12.82 -32.86
N GLU A 171 5.95 12.51 -34.00
CA GLU A 171 5.98 13.32 -35.21
C GLU A 171 4.74 14.24 -35.29
N PRO A 172 4.91 15.59 -35.24
CA PRO A 172 3.79 16.53 -35.25
C PRO A 172 2.91 16.43 -36.50
N GLU A 173 3.52 16.15 -37.67
CA GLU A 173 2.80 16.03 -38.93
C GLU A 173 1.80 14.86 -38.94
N GLU A 174 2.14 13.75 -38.30
CA GLU A 174 1.28 12.57 -38.21
C GLU A 174 0.06 12.83 -37.30
N ASN A 175 0.26 13.56 -36.21
CA ASN A 175 -0.82 13.97 -35.31
C ASN A 175 -1.79 14.95 -35.98
N GLU A 176 -1.28 15.91 -36.75
CA GLU A 176 -2.10 16.86 -37.53
C GLU A 176 -2.93 16.16 -38.61
N GLN A 177 -2.34 15.19 -39.33
CA GLN A 177 -3.08 14.38 -40.30
C GLN A 177 -4.19 13.55 -39.63
N ARG A 178 -3.91 13.00 -38.45
CA ARG A 178 -4.89 12.23 -37.67
C ARG A 178 -6.02 13.11 -37.14
N LEU A 179 -5.70 14.32 -36.67
CA LEU A 179 -6.67 15.33 -36.26
C LEU A 179 -7.58 15.71 -37.43
N ASN A 180 -7.02 15.99 -38.61
CA ASN A 180 -7.81 16.35 -39.79
C ASN A 180 -8.79 15.25 -40.19
N LYS A 181 -8.38 13.98 -40.19
CA LYS A 181 -9.27 12.85 -40.45
C LYS A 181 -10.42 12.75 -39.44
N ILE A 182 -10.12 12.98 -38.16
CA ILE A 182 -11.13 12.99 -37.09
C ILE A 182 -12.11 14.15 -37.29
N LEU A 183 -11.63 15.35 -37.62
CA LEU A 183 -12.47 16.51 -37.88
C LEU A 183 -13.36 16.33 -39.11
N GLU A 184 -12.84 15.74 -40.19
CA GLU A 184 -13.62 15.37 -41.37
C GLU A 184 -14.74 14.39 -41.02
N LYS A 185 -14.43 13.37 -40.22
CA LYS A 185 -15.41 12.38 -39.75
C LYS A 185 -16.50 12.99 -38.87
N ILE A 186 -16.14 13.88 -37.94
CA ILE A 186 -17.10 14.64 -37.13
C ILE A 186 -18.01 15.49 -38.03
N ASN A 187 -17.46 16.10 -39.07
CA ASN A 187 -18.23 16.93 -40.00
C ASN A 187 -19.19 16.10 -40.87
N ALA A 188 -18.82 14.87 -41.23
CA ALA A 188 -19.63 13.98 -42.07
C ALA A 188 -20.71 13.23 -41.29
N GLU A 189 -20.37 12.65 -40.14
CA GLU A 189 -21.21 11.67 -39.42
C GLU A 189 -21.61 12.13 -38.01
N GLY A 190 -21.13 13.30 -37.58
CA GLY A 190 -21.35 13.83 -36.24
C GLY A 190 -20.41 13.22 -35.19
N ARG A 191 -20.37 13.84 -34.01
CA ARG A 191 -19.45 13.49 -32.91
C ARG A 191 -19.64 12.05 -32.38
N GLU A 192 -20.83 11.49 -32.52
CA GLU A 192 -21.17 10.15 -32.03
C GLU A 192 -20.52 9.03 -32.85
N SER A 193 -19.99 9.34 -34.04
CA SER A 193 -19.26 8.40 -34.91
C SER A 193 -17.84 8.08 -34.45
N LEU A 194 -17.33 8.81 -33.44
CA LEU A 194 -15.96 8.67 -32.97
C LEU A 194 -15.76 7.38 -32.18
N THR A 195 -14.72 6.63 -32.54
CA THR A 195 -14.29 5.46 -31.77
C THR A 195 -13.64 5.88 -30.45
N ASP A 196 -13.60 4.97 -29.48
CA ASP A 196 -12.98 5.22 -28.17
C ASP A 196 -11.52 5.68 -28.30
N ASP A 197 -10.78 5.16 -29.30
CA ASP A 197 -9.40 5.55 -29.59
C ASP A 197 -9.28 6.98 -30.16
N GLU A 198 -10.22 7.41 -30.99
CA GLU A 198 -10.27 8.77 -31.55
C GLU A 198 -10.63 9.80 -30.47
N GLN A 199 -11.55 9.43 -29.57
CA GLN A 199 -11.90 10.26 -28.42
C GLN A 199 -10.73 10.39 -27.44
N ALA A 200 -10.02 9.29 -27.18
CA ALA A 200 -8.80 9.30 -26.38
C ALA A 200 -7.72 10.19 -27.04
N PHE A 201 -7.51 10.07 -28.35
CA PHE A 201 -6.57 10.92 -29.09
C PHE A 201 -6.89 12.41 -28.92
N LEU A 202 -8.14 12.84 -29.14
CA LEU A 202 -8.54 14.24 -28.99
C LEU A 202 -8.34 14.77 -27.56
N PHE A 203 -8.67 13.96 -26.56
CA PHE A 203 -8.47 14.32 -25.16
C PHE A 203 -6.98 14.58 -24.87
N TYR A 204 -6.09 13.70 -25.32
CA TYR A 204 -4.66 13.88 -25.09
C TYR A 204 -4.05 15.00 -25.94
N TYR A 205 -4.47 15.15 -27.21
CA TYR A 205 -4.01 16.24 -28.08
C TYR A 205 -4.33 17.62 -27.48
N SER A 206 -5.53 17.77 -26.89
CA SER A 206 -5.93 19.01 -26.23
C SER A 206 -5.11 19.39 -25.00
N GLN A 207 -4.42 18.42 -24.38
CA GLN A 207 -3.54 18.68 -23.22
C GLN A 207 -2.12 19.10 -23.62
N GLN A 208 -1.75 18.96 -24.90
CA GLN A 208 -0.43 19.36 -25.42
C GLN A 208 -0.39 20.77 -26.01
N LEU A 209 -1.56 21.40 -26.21
CA LEU A 209 -1.73 22.82 -26.55
C LEU A 209 -1.65 23.71 -25.31
#